data_AF-A0A9E1IGA9-F1
#
_entry.id   AF-A0A9E1IGA9-F1
#
_cell.length_a   1.000
_cell.length_b   1.000
_cell.length_c   1.000
_cell.angle_alpha   90.00
_cell.angle_beta   90.00
_cell.angle_gamma   90.00
#
_symmetry.space_group_name_H-M   'P 1'
#
loop_
_entity.id
_entity.type
_entity.pdbx_description
1 polymer ?
#
loop_
_entity_poly.entity_id
_entity_poly.type
_entity_poly.pdbx_seq_one_letter_code
_entity_poly.pdbx_strand_id
1 'polypeptide(L)'
;MEMLVDISIPSRELKRRLRRSVSASEGVLPESVAWQSFLELQRRDEPDASQLFIGVLRNLHTRRSIAGVELPMVDSLPDEHRMAEDSFLADLWKAYKKCIANNRTGPASLLLRDIEEQINAL
;
A
#
# COMPACT_ATOMS: atom_id res chain seq x y z
N MET A 1 8.79 4.60 -14.16
CA MET A 1 8.24 4.21 -12.85
C MET A 1 8.51 2.72 -12.70
N GLU A 2 9.10 2.30 -11.59
CA GLU A 2 9.50 0.91 -11.38
C GLU A 2 8.30 0.04 -10.98
N MET A 3 8.18 -1.13 -11.60
CA MET A 3 7.11 -2.10 -11.36
C MET A 3 7.59 -3.15 -10.37
N LEU A 4 6.96 -3.18 -9.19
CA LEU A 4 7.25 -4.13 -8.11
C LEU A 4 6.46 -5.44 -8.25
N VAL A 5 5.38 -5.42 -9.03
CA VAL A 5 4.46 -6.53 -9.20
C VAL A 5 4.49 -7.02 -10.64
N ASP A 6 4.65 -8.34 -10.79
CA ASP A 6 4.53 -9.00 -12.08
C ASP A 6 3.06 -9.07 -12.50
N ILE A 7 2.67 -8.21 -13.45
CA ILE A 7 1.31 -8.12 -13.98
C ILE A 7 0.90 -9.36 -14.80
N SER A 8 1.83 -10.24 -15.15
CA SER A 8 1.50 -11.47 -15.89
C SER A 8 0.94 -12.57 -14.99
N ILE A 9 1.10 -12.48 -13.66
CA ILE A 9 0.63 -13.53 -12.75
C ILE A 9 -0.89 -13.51 -12.57
N PRO A 10 -1.53 -14.66 -12.32
CA PRO A 10 -2.97 -14.73 -12.07
C PRO A 10 -3.39 -13.97 -10.80
N SER A 11 -4.61 -13.40 -10.79
CA SER A 11 -5.13 -12.63 -9.65
C SER A 11 -5.12 -13.41 -8.34
N ARG A 12 -5.40 -14.72 -8.39
CA ARG A 12 -5.33 -15.61 -7.21
C ARG A 12 -3.94 -15.58 -6.56
N GLU A 13 -2.89 -15.57 -7.37
CA GLU A 13 -1.52 -15.51 -6.88
C GLU A 13 -1.19 -14.13 -6.32
N LEU A 14 -1.65 -13.08 -6.97
CA LEU A 14 -1.48 -11.70 -6.50
C LEU A 14 -2.16 -11.47 -5.14
N LYS A 15 -3.41 -11.92 -4.97
CA LYS A 15 -4.12 -11.92 -3.68
C LYS A 15 -3.39 -12.73 -2.61
N ARG A 16 -2.82 -13.88 -2.99
CA ARG A 16 -2.01 -14.71 -2.07
C ARG A 16 -0.77 -13.98 -1.58
N ARG A 17 -0.07 -13.26 -2.47
CA ARG A 17 1.10 -12.44 -2.12
C ARG A 17 0.73 -11.30 -1.18
N LEU A 18 -0.37 -10.60 -1.48
CA LEU A 18 -0.89 -9.53 -0.63
C LEU A 18 -1.16 -10.03 0.80
N ARG A 19 -1.82 -11.19 0.94
CA ARG A 19 -2.14 -11.79 2.25
C ARG A 19 -0.94 -12.33 3.04
N ARG A 20 0.11 -12.81 2.37
CA ARG A 20 1.25 -13.49 3.03
C ARG A 20 2.28 -12.55 3.64
N SER A 21 1.92 -11.28 3.81
CA SER A 21 2.81 -10.16 4.09
C SER A 21 3.68 -9.87 2.87
N VAL A 22 3.57 -8.62 2.40
CA VAL A 22 4.52 -8.10 1.43
C VAL A 22 5.93 -8.29 1.96
N SER A 23 6.74 -9.05 1.22
CA SER A 23 8.16 -9.18 1.53
C SER A 23 8.81 -7.81 1.37
N ALA A 24 9.42 -7.33 2.46
CA ALA A 24 10.27 -6.15 2.42
C ALA A 24 11.46 -6.43 1.49
N SER A 25 11.53 -5.71 0.37
CA SER A 25 12.76 -5.63 -0.42
C SER A 25 13.57 -4.43 0.09
N GLU A 26 14.89 -4.51 -0.02
CA GLU A 26 15.77 -3.42 0.43
C GLU A 26 15.42 -2.12 -0.32
N GLY A 27 15.24 -1.03 0.43
CA GLY A 27 14.89 0.28 -0.12
C GLY A 27 13.43 0.43 -0.58
N VAL A 28 12.58 -0.60 -0.50
CA VAL A 28 11.17 -0.54 -0.92
C VAL A 28 10.25 -0.69 0.27
N LEU A 29 9.29 0.22 0.39
CA LEU A 29 8.24 0.10 1.41
C LEU A 29 7.34 -1.11 1.10
N PRO A 30 7.03 -1.97 2.09
CA PRO A 30 6.04 -3.02 1.88
C PRO A 30 4.65 -2.47 1.49
N GLU A 31 4.35 -1.24 1.89
CA GLU A 31 3.17 -0.49 1.45
C GLU A 31 3.14 -0.31 -0.08
N SER A 32 4.28 -0.05 -0.72
CA SER A 32 4.40 0.15 -2.17
C SER A 32 4.06 -1.11 -2.97
N VAL A 33 4.50 -2.29 -2.53
CA VAL A 33 4.13 -3.55 -3.19
C VAL A 33 2.63 -3.82 -2.99
N ALA A 34 2.09 -3.55 -1.79
CA ALA A 34 0.66 -3.71 -1.52
C ALA A 34 -0.17 -2.79 -2.43
N TRP A 35 0.29 -1.55 -2.62
CA TRP A 35 -0.34 -0.55 -3.49
C TRP A 35 -0.36 -0.97 -4.95
N GLN A 36 0.78 -1.34 -5.53
CA GLN A 36 0.81 -1.79 -6.93
C GLN A 36 -0.01 -3.08 -7.12
N SER A 37 -0.02 -3.97 -6.12
CA SER A 37 -0.87 -5.17 -6.15
C SER A 37 -2.36 -4.82 -6.14
N PHE A 38 -2.75 -3.84 -5.32
CA PHE A 38 -4.12 -3.34 -5.25
C PHE A 38 -4.56 -2.72 -6.58
N LEU A 39 -3.76 -1.80 -7.14
CA LEU A 39 -4.08 -1.17 -8.41
C LEU A 39 -4.23 -2.18 -9.55
N GLU A 40 -3.38 -3.19 -9.59
CA GLU A 40 -3.49 -4.25 -10.59
C GLU A 40 -4.71 -5.16 -10.37
N LEU A 41 -5.10 -5.43 -9.11
CA LEU A 41 -6.34 -6.16 -8.82
C LEU A 41 -7.58 -5.32 -9.16
N GLN A 42 -7.55 -4.02 -8.90
CA GLN A 42 -8.61 -3.08 -9.25
C GLN A 42 -8.78 -3.00 -10.78
N ARG A 43 -7.68 -2.92 -11.54
CA ARG A 43 -7.69 -2.94 -13.01
C ARG A 43 -8.27 -4.23 -13.60
N ARG A 44 -8.32 -5.31 -12.82
CA ARG A 44 -8.89 -6.61 -13.19
C ARG A 44 -10.32 -6.81 -12.68
N ASP A 45 -10.93 -5.76 -12.12
CA ASP A 45 -12.28 -5.79 -11.53
C ASP A 45 -12.44 -6.86 -10.44
N GLU A 46 -11.39 -7.09 -9.64
CA GLU A 46 -11.43 -8.08 -8.56
C GLU A 46 -12.21 -7.53 -7.34
N PRO A 47 -13.34 -8.15 -6.96
CA PRO A 47 -14.31 -7.54 -6.03
C PRO A 47 -13.82 -7.45 -4.58
N ASP A 48 -12.82 -8.26 -4.20
CA ASP A 48 -12.22 -8.26 -2.86
C ASP A 48 -10.92 -7.44 -2.78
N ALA A 49 -10.51 -6.75 -3.86
CA ALA A 49 -9.26 -6.00 -3.92
C ALA A 49 -9.15 -4.95 -2.81
N SER A 50 -10.19 -4.12 -2.66
CA SER A 50 -10.28 -3.06 -1.65
C SER A 50 -10.16 -3.62 -0.23
N GLN A 51 -10.98 -4.62 0.11
CA GLN A 51 -11.00 -5.24 1.44
C GLN A 51 -9.65 -5.87 1.78
N LEU A 52 -9.03 -6.57 0.82
CA LEU A 52 -7.73 -7.19 1.01
C LEU A 52 -6.63 -6.15 1.22
N PHE A 53 -6.61 -5.10 0.39
CA PHE A 53 -5.62 -4.02 0.49
C PHE A 53 -5.70 -3.30 1.83
N ILE A 54 -6.89 -2.86 2.24
CA ILE A 54 -7.10 -2.18 3.52
C ILE A 54 -6.66 -3.07 4.69
N GLY A 55 -7.01 -4.36 4.66
CA GLY A 55 -6.60 -5.31 5.71
C GLY A 55 -5.08 -5.43 5.84
N VAL A 56 -4.37 -5.48 4.71
CA VAL A 56 -2.90 -5.53 4.68
C VAL A 56 -2.29 -4.22 5.15
N LEU A 57 -2.83 -3.09 4.71
CA LEU A 57 -2.33 -1.77 5.06
C LEU A 57 -2.48 -1.48 6.57
N ARG A 58 -3.62 -1.88 7.16
CA ARG A 58 -3.84 -1.83 8.61
C ARG A 58 -2.86 -2.72 9.39
N ASN A 59 -2.59 -3.93 8.88
CA ASN A 59 -1.62 -4.83 9.49
C ASN A 59 -0.20 -4.23 9.48
N LEU A 60 0.24 -3.71 8.34
CA LEU A 60 1.54 -3.04 8.20
C LEU A 60 1.63 -1.83 9.13
N HIS A 61 0.60 -0.99 9.16
CA HIS A 61 0.57 0.19 10.02
C HIS A 61 0.63 -0.16 11.52
N THR A 62 -0.11 -1.19 11.94
CA THR A 62 -0.06 -1.71 13.31
C THR A 62 1.35 -2.14 13.66
N ARG A 63 2.01 -2.90 12.78
CA ARG A 63 3.39 -3.35 12.96
C ARG A 63 4.36 -2.17 13.09
N ARG A 64 4.19 -1.11 12.29
CA ARG A 64 5.02 0.11 12.40
C ARG A 64 4.84 0.88 13.70
N SER A 65 3.67 0.76 14.31
CA SER A 65 3.37 1.43 15.59
C SER A 65 3.95 0.69 16.80
N ILE A 66 4.39 -0.56 16.61
CA ILE A 66 5.02 -1.37 17.66
C ILE A 66 6.53 -1.11 17.64
N ALA A 67 7.08 -0.68 18.78
CA ALA A 67 8.52 -0.49 18.93
C ALA A 67 9.28 -1.82 18.72
N GLY A 68 10.37 -1.78 17.95
CA GLY A 68 11.25 -2.94 17.71
C GLY A 68 10.90 -3.79 16.49
N VAL A 69 9.87 -3.43 15.71
CA VAL A 69 9.64 -4.07 14.40
C VAL A 69 10.52 -3.40 13.33
N GLU A 70 11.44 -4.17 12.74
CA GLU A 70 12.26 -3.72 11.62
C GLU A 70 11.47 -3.81 10.30
N LEU A 71 10.70 -2.77 9.99
CA LEU A 71 10.15 -2.55 8.65
C LEU A 71 10.95 -1.47 7.92
N PRO A 72 11.23 -1.62 6.61
CA PRO A 72 11.86 -0.58 5.83
C PRO A 72 11.10 0.75 5.94
N MET A 73 11.84 1.84 6.08
CA MET A 73 11.29 3.21 6.07
C MET A 73 11.76 4.01 4.86
N VAL A 74 12.71 3.47 4.08
CA VAL A 74 13.18 4.11 2.86
C VAL A 74 12.12 3.94 1.77
N ASP A 75 11.71 5.06 1.16
CA ASP A 75 10.83 5.10 0.00
C ASP A 75 11.63 5.41 -1.25
N SER A 76 12.08 4.37 -1.96
CA SER A 76 12.72 4.49 -3.28
C SER A 76 11.75 4.87 -4.40
N LEU A 77 10.42 4.85 -4.15
CA LEU A 77 9.39 5.07 -5.16
C LEU A 77 8.45 6.24 -4.80
N PRO A 78 8.96 7.46 -4.57
CA PRO A 78 8.16 8.58 -4.09
C PRO A 78 7.02 8.97 -5.05
N ASP A 79 7.16 8.68 -6.34
CA ASP A 79 6.21 9.07 -7.39
C ASP A 79 5.12 8.03 -7.73
N GLU A 80 5.10 6.86 -7.08
CA GLU A 80 4.12 5.79 -7.41
C GLU A 80 2.65 6.17 -7.15
N HIS A 81 2.41 7.24 -6.38
CA HIS A 81 1.07 7.79 -6.19
C HIS A 81 0.40 8.16 -7.51
N ARG A 82 1.17 8.54 -8.53
CA ARG A 82 0.66 8.89 -9.87
C ARG A 82 0.09 7.69 -10.65
N MET A 83 0.17 6.47 -10.10
CA MET A 83 -0.44 5.28 -10.68
C MET A 83 -1.94 5.19 -10.40
N ALA A 84 -2.45 5.86 -9.35
CA ALA A 84 -3.88 5.94 -9.11
C ALA A 84 -4.55 6.84 -10.15
N GLU A 85 -5.70 6.41 -10.63
CA GLU A 85 -6.57 7.22 -11.50
C GLU A 85 -7.24 8.35 -10.71
N ASP A 86 -7.60 8.07 -9.46
CA ASP A 86 -8.15 9.05 -8.53
C ASP A 86 -7.04 9.96 -7.97
N SER A 87 -7.12 11.25 -8.32
CA SER A 87 -6.14 12.26 -7.89
C SER A 87 -6.15 12.51 -6.38
N PHE A 88 -7.32 12.43 -5.73
CA PHE A 88 -7.41 12.61 -4.29
C PHE A 88 -6.81 11.40 -3.56
N LEU A 89 -7.09 10.18 -4.03
CA LEU A 89 -6.46 8.97 -3.50
C LEU A 89 -4.94 8.99 -3.69
N ALA A 90 -4.45 9.48 -4.84
CA ALA A 90 -3.03 9.68 -5.09
C ALA A 90 -2.38 10.61 -4.05
N ASP A 91 -3.01 11.75 -3.75
CA ASP A 91 -2.50 12.70 -2.76
C ASP A 91 -2.49 12.13 -1.34
N LEU A 92 -3.56 11.41 -0.96
CA LEU A 92 -3.63 10.69 0.31
C LEU A 92 -2.52 9.64 0.44
N TRP A 93 -2.30 8.84 -0.62
CA TRP A 93 -1.25 7.84 -0.65
C TRP A 93 0.14 8.46 -0.48
N LYS A 94 0.43 9.53 -1.22
CA LYS A 94 1.70 10.26 -1.14
C LYS A 94 1.95 10.79 0.28
N ALA A 95 0.93 11.39 0.89
CA ALA A 95 1.03 11.91 2.26
C ALA A 95 1.26 10.79 3.27
N TYR A 96 0.58 9.65 3.10
CA TYR A 96 0.71 8.49 3.96
C TYR A 96 2.14 7.94 3.94
N LYS A 97 2.68 7.67 2.75
CA LYS A 97 4.07 7.18 2.59
C LYS A 97 5.09 8.15 3.15
N LYS A 98 4.90 9.46 2.96
CA LYS A 98 5.77 10.48 3.57
C LYS A 98 5.76 10.39 5.09
N CYS A 99 4.62 10.14 5.72
CA CYS A 99 4.55 9.95 7.16
C CYS A 99 5.28 8.66 7.60
N ILE A 100 5.08 7.55 6.88
CA ILE A 100 5.78 6.29 7.14
C ILE A 100 7.31 6.44 7.04
N ALA A 101 7.79 7.08 5.97
CA ALA A 101 9.23 7.27 5.75
C ALA A 101 9.90 8.18 6.79
N ASN A 102 9.12 9.04 7.45
CA ASN A 102 9.59 9.92 8.52
C ASN A 102 9.25 9.40 9.92
N ASN A 103 8.85 8.13 10.06
CA ASN A 103 8.45 7.50 11.32
C ASN A 103 7.33 8.26 12.09
N ARG A 104 6.41 8.90 11.35
CA ARG A 104 5.26 9.64 11.90
C ARG A 104 4.00 8.79 11.86
N THR A 105 3.95 7.75 12.69
CA THR A 105 2.83 6.78 12.71
C THR A 105 1.50 7.41 13.16
N GLY A 106 1.51 8.38 14.08
CA GLY A 106 0.30 9.09 14.51
C GLY A 106 -0.45 9.76 13.36
N PRO A 107 0.16 10.72 12.62
CA PRO A 107 -0.45 11.31 11.43
C PRO A 107 -0.76 10.30 10.33
N ALA A 108 0.05 9.25 10.17
CA ALA A 108 -0.20 8.21 9.18
C ALA A 108 -1.50 7.41 9.46
N SER A 109 -1.94 7.30 10.72
CA SER A 109 -3.18 6.58 11.06
C SER A 109 -4.43 7.34 10.58
N LEU A 110 -4.40 8.68 10.62
CA LEU A 110 -5.48 9.52 10.09
C LEU A 110 -5.58 9.36 8.57
N LEU A 111 -4.45 9.48 7.88
CA LEU A 111 -4.37 9.29 6.43
C LEU A 111 -4.80 7.89 6.00
N LEU A 112 -4.46 6.87 6.79
CA LEU A 112 -4.92 5.50 6.53
C LEU A 112 -6.45 5.39 6.57
N ARG A 113 -7.10 6.07 7.53
CA ARG A 113 -8.56 6.11 7.61
C ARG A 113 -9.16 6.82 6.40
N ASP A 114 -8.60 7.96 6.01
CA ASP A 114 -9.07 8.72 4.85
C ASP A 114 -8.88 7.93 3.53
N ILE A 115 -7.77 7.19 3.39
CA ILE A 115 -7.53 6.27 2.26
C ILE A 115 -8.61 5.17 2.23
N GLU A 116 -8.91 4.58 3.38
CA GLU A 116 -9.93 3.54 3.49
C GLU A 116 -11.33 4.07 3.13
N GLU A 117 -11.70 5.26 3.63
CA GLU A 117 -12.95 5.92 3.29
C GLU A 117 -13.06 6.16 1.78
N GLN A 118 -11.98 6.67 1.16
CA GLN A 118 -11.95 6.90 -0.29
C GLN A 118 -12.06 5.60 -1.08
N ILE A 119 -11.32 4.55 -0.71
CA ILE A 119 -11.34 3.26 -1.40
C ILE A 119 -12.70 2.57 -1.30
N ASN A 120 -13.41 2.71 -0.19
CA ASN A 120 -14.75 2.15 -0.01
C ASN A 120 -15.84 2.94 -0.77
N ALA A 121 -15.53 4.14 -1.25
CA ALA A 121 -16.43 4.98 -2.04
C ALA A 121 -16.25 4.80 -3.56
N LEU A 122 -15.21 4.08 -3.99
CA LEU A 122 -14.97 3.67 -5.38
C LEU A 122 -15.88 2.50 -5.79
#